data_AF-A0A6J7IS97-F1
#
_entry.id   AF-A0A6J7IS97-F1
#
_cell.length_a   1.000
_cell.length_b   1.000
_cell.length_c   1.000
_cell.angle_alpha   90.00
_cell.angle_beta   90.00
_cell.angle_gamma   90.00
#
_symmetry.space_group_name_H-M   'P 1'
#
loop_
_entity.id
_entity.type
_entity.pdbx_description
1 polymer ?
#
loop_
_entity_poly.entity_id
_entity_poly.type
_entity_poly.pdbx_seq_one_letter_code
_entity_poly.pdbx_strand_id
1 'polypeptide(L)'
;MIPNCVVLSPSAIAVPTIVAEAIAPEHASVRRSTSSSIEEWVSIDKPVDGRARITTFETPSRIRARGWWGRLRGQLRPYDAGSAVLLGGALGLILVIIIDTLVGLRHESLLRALYDAARTTATISSPDLPNEPAYLIWGFVAALLVMGFTAAFAAGIVQHLLSGRRVSLIGRRVVPRAGHVVVVGMGQVGLRLAQEFRALGIAVVGIERDHQAPSLVIARDLSIPVLVGDAASRRMLRRAGLSRAIAVVAAGSEERDNIAVAISAIAVAPNVPVVIRAGADDAIDETRSLFHIGAVVDVNGLTAAFVVQAMLGDIPYAVILEGESLLTLDDTGMTLSSSPGSPMRCTC
;
A
#
# COMPACT_ATOMS: atom_id res chain seq x y z
N MET A 1 -5.41 35.58 -0.89
CA MET A 1 -4.23 35.20 -0.07
C MET A 1 -3.93 36.37 0.84
N ILE A 2 -3.83 36.14 2.15
CA ILE A 2 -3.42 37.18 3.10
C ILE A 2 -1.91 37.38 2.91
N PRO A 3 -1.41 38.59 2.63
CA PRO A 3 0.03 38.83 2.54
C PRO A 3 0.68 38.46 3.88
N ASN A 4 1.79 37.72 3.84
CA ASN A 4 2.54 37.19 5.01
C ASN A 4 1.92 36.00 5.75
N CYS A 5 0.98 35.26 5.14
CA CYS A 5 0.45 34.03 5.74
C CYS A 5 0.96 32.78 5.01
N VAL A 6 1.87 32.03 5.64
CA VAL A 6 2.32 30.73 5.14
C VAL A 6 1.49 29.64 5.82
N VAL A 7 0.58 29.01 5.08
CA VAL A 7 -0.20 27.87 5.59
C VAL A 7 0.71 26.65 5.61
N LEU A 8 1.26 26.35 6.78
CA LEU A 8 2.09 25.17 7.03
C LEU A 8 1.32 24.16 7.87
N SER A 9 1.29 22.91 7.42
CA SER A 9 0.83 21.79 8.23
C SER A 9 2.05 21.06 8.81
N PRO A 10 1.96 20.46 10.02
CA PRO A 10 3.04 19.60 10.55
C PRO A 10 3.44 18.49 9.57
N SER A 11 2.47 17.96 8.82
CA SER A 11 2.73 17.00 7.74
C SER A 11 3.57 17.59 6.59
N ALA A 12 3.48 18.88 6.28
CA ALA A 12 4.31 19.50 5.24
C ALA A 12 5.80 19.48 5.60
N ILE A 13 6.11 19.60 6.89
CA ILE A 13 7.48 19.67 7.42
C ILE A 13 8.08 18.27 7.53
N ALA A 14 7.34 17.31 8.09
CA ALA A 14 7.89 15.99 8.40
C ALA A 14 7.82 14.96 7.25
N VAL A 15 6.85 15.08 6.34
CA VAL A 15 6.68 14.12 5.23
C VAL A 15 7.94 13.96 4.37
N PRO A 16 8.66 15.03 3.99
CA PRO A 16 9.92 14.88 3.26
C PRO A 16 10.96 13.97 3.91
N THR A 17 11.10 14.04 5.24
CA THR A 17 12.00 13.20 6.02
C THR A 17 11.53 11.75 6.04
N ILE A 18 10.22 11.53 6.26
CA ILE A 18 9.63 10.19 6.22
C ILE A 18 9.77 9.55 4.83
N VAL A 19 9.63 10.34 3.75
CA VAL A 19 9.85 9.87 2.38
C VAL A 19 11.30 9.43 2.22
N ALA A 20 12.27 10.25 2.61
CA ALA A 20 13.69 9.88 2.53
C ALA A 20 13.97 8.55 3.26
N GLU A 21 13.58 8.44 4.53
CA GLU A 21 13.76 7.21 5.32
C GLU A 21 13.11 5.96 4.69
N ALA A 22 11.99 6.14 3.97
CA ALA A 22 11.29 5.02 3.35
C ALA A 22 11.90 4.54 2.02
N ILE A 23 12.51 5.42 1.22
CA ILE A 23 12.94 5.07 -0.16
C ILE A 23 14.41 5.35 -0.47
N ALA A 24 15.07 6.22 0.30
CA ALA A 24 16.45 6.67 0.09
C ALA A 24 17.06 7.13 1.44
N PRO A 25 17.31 6.21 2.39
CA PRO A 25 17.78 6.53 3.75
C PRO A 25 19.19 7.14 3.83
N GLU A 26 19.91 7.18 2.70
CA GLU A 26 21.14 7.94 2.52
C GLU A 26 20.93 9.46 2.61
N HIS A 27 19.73 9.95 2.29
CA HIS A 27 19.36 11.35 2.35
C HIS A 27 18.60 11.65 3.65
N ALA A 28 18.74 12.87 4.16
CA ALA A 28 18.01 13.34 5.34
C ALA A 28 16.58 13.76 4.99
N SER A 29 16.34 14.23 3.76
CA SER A 29 15.03 14.70 3.31
C SER A 29 14.90 14.61 1.79
N VAL A 30 13.71 14.28 1.29
CA VAL A 30 13.36 14.30 -0.13
C VAL A 30 12.08 15.10 -0.32
N ARG A 31 12.15 16.19 -1.08
CA ARG A 31 11.04 17.16 -1.25
C ARG A 31 10.99 17.75 -2.65
N ARG A 32 9.93 18.51 -2.91
CA ARG A 32 9.88 19.40 -4.08
C ARG A 32 10.63 20.69 -3.79
N SER A 33 11.34 21.19 -4.81
CA SER A 33 11.95 22.51 -4.82
C SER A 33 10.87 23.59 -4.74
N THR A 34 11.12 24.64 -3.96
CA THR A 34 10.28 25.85 -3.92
C THR A 34 10.91 27.03 -4.68
N SER A 35 12.13 26.89 -5.19
CA SER A 35 12.94 27.96 -5.79
C SER A 35 12.86 27.99 -7.32
N SER A 36 12.60 26.84 -7.97
CA SER A 36 12.55 26.71 -9.43
C SER A 36 11.12 26.83 -9.97
N SER A 37 10.97 27.45 -11.15
CA SER A 37 9.71 27.48 -11.91
C SER A 37 9.26 26.09 -12.42
N ILE A 38 10.12 25.08 -12.27
CA ILE A 38 9.88 23.67 -12.59
C ILE A 38 9.75 22.91 -11.26
N GLU A 39 8.69 22.09 -11.12
CA GLU A 39 8.48 21.18 -9.98
C GLU A 39 9.53 20.05 -9.99
N GLU A 40 10.78 20.37 -9.64
CA GLU A 40 11.85 19.40 -9.51
C GLU A 40 11.90 18.81 -8.10
N TRP A 41 12.23 17.53 -8.04
CA TRP A 41 12.50 16.83 -6.78
C TRP A 41 13.95 17.06 -6.38
N VAL A 42 14.15 17.24 -5.07
CA VAL A 42 15.43 17.57 -4.48
C VAL A 42 15.64 16.71 -3.24
N SER A 43 16.85 16.16 -3.12
CA SER A 43 17.33 15.49 -1.92
C SER A 43 18.23 16.42 -1.13
N ILE A 44 18.14 16.33 0.19
CA ILE A 44 19.00 17.02 1.14
C ILE A 44 19.82 15.94 1.84
N ASP A 45 21.14 15.98 1.67
CA ASP A 45 22.07 15.07 2.34
C ASP A 45 22.21 15.41 3.82
N LYS A 46 22.66 14.45 4.61
CA LYS A 46 23.09 14.72 5.99
C LYS A 46 24.26 15.71 5.95
N PRO A 47 24.25 16.77 6.79
CA PRO A 47 25.21 17.85 6.69
C PRO A 47 26.62 17.36 7.02
N VAL A 48 27.60 17.95 6.35
CA VAL A 48 29.02 17.76 6.63
C VAL A 48 29.58 19.15 6.91
N ASP A 49 30.20 19.35 8.07
CA ASP A 49 30.70 20.65 8.54
C ASP A 49 29.65 21.77 8.54
N GLY A 50 28.41 21.47 8.96
CA GLY A 50 27.31 22.45 9.07
C GLY A 50 26.69 22.88 7.73
N ARG A 51 26.98 22.14 6.65
CA ARG A 51 26.36 22.36 5.33
C ARG A 51 25.80 21.07 4.76
N ALA A 52 24.51 21.08 4.46
CA ALA A 52 23.84 20.02 3.73
C ALA A 52 23.98 20.26 2.23
N ARG A 53 24.28 19.19 1.47
CA ARG A 53 24.26 19.25 0.02
C ARG A 53 22.83 19.06 -0.48
N ILE A 54 22.41 19.97 -1.35
CA ILE A 54 21.08 19.95 -1.98
C ILE A 54 21.28 19.56 -3.45
N THR A 55 20.73 18.42 -3.86
CA THR A 55 20.89 17.90 -5.23
C THR A 55 19.55 17.49 -5.83
N THR A 56 19.43 17.56 -7.16
CA THR A 56 18.26 17.03 -7.86
C THR A 56 18.10 15.54 -7.58
N PHE A 57 16.90 15.15 -7.18
CA PHE A 57 16.57 13.77 -6.84
C PHE A 57 15.78 13.11 -7.97
N GLU A 58 16.32 12.04 -8.52
CA GLU A 58 15.60 11.17 -9.44
C GLU A 58 15.24 9.86 -8.76
N THR A 59 13.97 9.44 -8.89
CA THR A 59 13.53 8.17 -8.32
C THR A 59 14.25 7.01 -9.01
N PRO A 60 14.94 6.12 -8.27
CA PRO A 60 15.68 5.01 -8.86
C PRO A 60 14.83 4.17 -9.82
N SER A 61 15.33 3.92 -11.03
CA SER A 61 14.60 3.21 -12.11
C SER A 61 14.13 1.81 -11.69
N ARG A 62 14.89 1.13 -10.82
CA ARG A 62 14.55 -0.17 -10.23
C ARG A 62 13.24 -0.12 -9.42
N ILE A 63 13.01 0.96 -8.68
CA ILE A 63 11.79 1.17 -7.89
C ILE A 63 10.59 1.35 -8.82
N ARG A 64 10.72 2.21 -9.84
CA ARG A 64 9.66 2.44 -10.85
C ARG A 64 9.32 1.16 -11.62
N ALA A 65 10.33 0.42 -12.07
CA ALA A 65 10.14 -0.83 -12.81
C ALA A 65 9.44 -1.91 -11.95
N ARG A 66 9.89 -2.12 -10.71
CA ARG A 66 9.26 -3.08 -9.79
C ARG A 66 7.81 -2.71 -9.48
N GLY A 67 7.53 -1.42 -9.29
CA GLY A 67 6.17 -0.93 -9.09
C GLY A 67 5.27 -1.17 -10.30
N TRP A 68 5.76 -0.94 -11.52
CA TRP A 68 5.02 -1.21 -12.76
C TRP A 68 4.71 -2.70 -12.93
N TRP A 69 5.71 -3.58 -12.78
CA TRP A 69 5.51 -5.04 -12.82
C TRP A 69 4.61 -5.55 -11.70
N GLY A 70 4.71 -4.95 -10.51
CA GLY A 70 3.87 -5.25 -9.36
C GLY A 70 2.41 -4.88 -9.58
N ARG A 71 2.12 -3.79 -10.31
CA ARG A 71 0.77 -3.40 -10.74
C ARG A 71 0.22 -4.36 -11.79
N LEU A 72 1.01 -4.71 -12.80
CA LEU A 72 0.59 -5.61 -13.88
C LEU A 72 0.23 -7.00 -13.33
N ARG A 73 1.07 -7.58 -12.48
CA ARG A 73 0.78 -8.86 -11.78
C ARG A 73 -0.37 -8.75 -10.77
N GLY A 74 -0.63 -7.54 -10.26
CA GLY A 74 -1.77 -7.27 -9.37
C GLY A 74 -3.12 -7.55 -10.04
N GLN A 75 -3.23 -7.26 -11.34
CA GLN A 75 -4.46 -7.42 -12.13
C GLN A 75 -4.84 -8.88 -12.40
N LEU A 76 -3.85 -9.78 -12.47
CA LEU A 76 -4.04 -11.16 -12.91
C LEU A 76 -4.26 -12.18 -11.77
N ARG A 77 -4.25 -11.76 -10.50
CA ARG A 77 -4.43 -12.68 -9.35
C ARG A 77 -5.63 -12.27 -8.47
N PRO A 78 -6.66 -13.14 -8.33
CA PRO A 78 -7.83 -12.88 -7.49
C PRO A 78 -7.44 -12.57 -6.04
N TYR A 79 -8.11 -11.61 -5.41
CA TYR A 79 -7.73 -11.06 -4.11
C TYR A 79 -8.11 -11.94 -2.91
N ASP A 80 -9.14 -12.79 -3.04
CA ASP A 80 -9.59 -13.71 -2.00
C ASP A 80 -9.78 -15.14 -2.53
N ALA A 81 -9.62 -16.13 -1.64
CA ALA A 81 -9.84 -17.54 -1.94
C ALA A 81 -11.23 -17.80 -2.56
N GLY A 82 -12.25 -17.05 -2.14
CA GLY A 82 -13.59 -17.14 -2.72
C GLY A 82 -13.67 -16.69 -4.17
N SER A 83 -12.93 -15.65 -4.56
CA SER A 83 -12.83 -15.21 -5.96
C SER A 83 -12.06 -16.22 -6.82
N ALA A 84 -11.05 -16.87 -6.26
CA ALA A 84 -10.33 -17.95 -6.95
C ALA A 84 -11.21 -19.19 -7.14
N VAL A 85 -12.01 -19.57 -6.13
CA VAL A 85 -12.96 -20.68 -6.21
C VAL A 85 -14.10 -20.36 -7.19
N LEU A 86 -14.62 -19.13 -7.19
CA LEU A 86 -15.62 -18.66 -8.16
C LEU A 86 -15.10 -18.73 -9.60
N LEU A 87 -13.91 -18.17 -9.85
CA LEU A 87 -13.31 -18.17 -11.18
C LEU A 87 -12.92 -19.57 -11.63
N GLY A 88 -12.41 -20.41 -10.72
CA GLY A 88 -12.12 -21.82 -10.98
C GLY A 88 -13.38 -22.60 -11.33
N GLY A 89 -14.49 -22.39 -10.60
CA GLY A 89 -15.78 -22.99 -10.91
C GLY A 89 -16.33 -22.54 -12.27
N ALA A 90 -16.31 -21.23 -12.55
CA ALA A 90 -16.78 -20.68 -13.83
C ALA A 90 -15.95 -21.19 -15.02
N LEU A 91 -14.62 -21.18 -14.92
CA LEU A 91 -13.73 -21.70 -15.96
C LEU A 91 -13.90 -23.21 -16.14
N GLY A 92 -14.12 -23.96 -15.05
CA GLY A 92 -14.41 -25.38 -15.09
C GLY A 92 -15.71 -25.69 -15.84
N LEU A 93 -16.80 -24.96 -15.56
CA LEU A 93 -18.07 -25.10 -16.29
C LEU A 93 -17.91 -24.79 -17.78
N ILE A 94 -17.20 -23.70 -18.12
CA ILE A 94 -16.91 -23.37 -19.52
C ILE A 94 -16.11 -24.48 -20.20
N LEU A 95 -15.11 -25.03 -19.52
CA LEU A 95 -14.29 -26.12 -20.05
C LEU A 95 -15.12 -27.38 -20.29
N VAL A 96 -16.04 -27.73 -19.37
CA VAL A 96 -16.95 -28.87 -19.57
C VAL A 96 -17.85 -28.63 -20.77
N ILE A 97 -18.47 -27.45 -20.92
CA ILE A 97 -19.29 -27.12 -22.10
C ILE A 97 -18.47 -27.28 -23.38
N ILE A 98 -17.23 -26.79 -23.42
CA ILE A 98 -16.36 -26.89 -24.60
C ILE A 98 -16.06 -28.36 -24.93
N ILE A 99 -15.65 -29.17 -23.94
CA ILE A 99 -15.29 -30.57 -24.19
C ILE A 99 -16.54 -31.37 -24.59
N ASP A 100 -17.67 -31.17 -23.92
CA ASP A 100 -18.92 -31.88 -24.25
C ASP A 100 -19.43 -31.50 -25.65
N THR A 101 -19.28 -30.24 -26.05
CA THR A 101 -19.56 -29.80 -27.43
C THR A 101 -18.61 -30.45 -28.43
N LEU A 102 -17.31 -30.55 -28.14
CA LEU A 102 -16.32 -31.21 -29.00
C LEU A 102 -16.58 -32.72 -29.16
N VAL A 103 -17.07 -33.37 -28.11
CA VAL A 103 -17.47 -34.77 -28.12
C VAL A 103 -18.75 -34.95 -28.93
N GLY A 104 -19.77 -34.10 -28.72
CA GLY A 104 -21.03 -34.12 -29.46
C GLY A 104 -20.88 -33.83 -30.96
N LEU A 105 -19.91 -33.00 -31.35
CA LEU A 105 -19.59 -32.70 -32.76
C LEU A 105 -19.23 -33.92 -33.60
N ARG A 106 -18.90 -35.06 -32.98
CA ARG A 106 -18.62 -36.31 -33.70
C ARG A 106 -19.88 -36.98 -34.27
N HIS A 107 -21.06 -36.62 -33.78
CA HIS A 107 -22.32 -37.24 -34.16
C HIS A 107 -23.37 -36.23 -34.62
N GLU A 108 -23.29 -34.99 -34.15
CA GLU A 108 -24.31 -33.98 -34.36
C GLU A 108 -23.72 -32.67 -34.87
N SER A 109 -24.59 -31.81 -35.42
CA SER A 109 -24.20 -30.46 -35.82
C SER A 109 -23.71 -29.61 -34.62
N LEU A 110 -22.85 -28.63 -34.86
CA LEU A 110 -22.30 -27.74 -33.82
C LEU A 110 -23.38 -27.14 -32.91
N LEU A 111 -24.47 -26.66 -33.51
CA LEU A 111 -25.58 -26.06 -32.77
C LEU A 111 -26.25 -27.07 -31.84
N ARG A 112 -26.42 -28.31 -32.30
CA ARG A 112 -27.04 -29.36 -31.50
C ARG A 112 -26.12 -29.84 -30.38
N ALA A 113 -24.85 -30.05 -30.68
CA ALA A 113 -23.84 -30.44 -29.68
C ALA A 113 -23.70 -29.37 -28.57
N LEU A 114 -23.69 -28.09 -28.93
CA LEU A 114 -23.65 -26.99 -27.97
C LEU A 114 -24.94 -26.90 -27.13
N TYR A 115 -26.10 -27.12 -27.76
CA TYR A 115 -27.39 -27.15 -27.08
C TYR A 115 -27.46 -28.28 -26.04
N ASP A 116 -27.02 -29.48 -26.41
CA ASP A 116 -27.01 -30.64 -25.52
C ASP A 116 -25.98 -30.46 -24.39
N ALA A 117 -24.80 -29.91 -24.68
CA ALA A 117 -23.80 -29.57 -23.66
C ALA A 117 -24.29 -28.51 -22.67
N ALA A 118 -25.00 -27.49 -23.13
CA ALA A 118 -25.61 -26.48 -22.28
C ALA A 118 -26.70 -27.10 -21.38
N ARG A 119 -27.48 -28.05 -21.90
CA ARG A 119 -28.53 -28.75 -21.17
C ARG A 119 -27.95 -29.68 -20.08
N THR A 120 -26.85 -30.37 -20.37
CA THR A 120 -26.08 -31.15 -19.38
C THR A 120 -25.52 -30.26 -18.27
N THR A 121 -24.92 -29.12 -18.65
CA THR A 121 -24.31 -28.19 -17.69
C THR A 121 -25.36 -27.48 -16.82
N ALA A 122 -26.54 -27.19 -17.39
CA ALA A 122 -27.67 -26.65 -16.65
C ALA A 122 -28.41 -27.70 -15.80
N THR A 123 -27.95 -28.95 -15.78
CA THR A 123 -28.55 -30.07 -15.03
C THR A 123 -30.01 -30.36 -15.42
N ILE A 124 -30.41 -30.04 -16.65
CA ILE A 124 -31.79 -30.20 -17.14
C ILE A 124 -32.04 -31.65 -17.59
N SER A 125 -31.15 -32.21 -18.42
CA SER A 125 -31.19 -33.62 -18.82
C SER A 125 -29.84 -34.05 -19.40
N SER A 126 -29.60 -35.36 -19.48
CA SER A 126 -28.53 -35.92 -20.29
C SER A 126 -28.89 -35.85 -21.79
N PRO A 127 -27.91 -35.77 -22.70
CA PRO A 127 -28.13 -35.92 -24.13
C PRO A 127 -28.60 -37.35 -24.45
N ASP A 128 -29.28 -37.53 -25.58
CA ASP A 128 -29.55 -38.84 -26.14
C ASP A 128 -28.24 -39.41 -26.71
N LEU A 129 -27.42 -39.99 -25.84
CA LEU A 129 -26.09 -40.50 -26.17
C LEU A 129 -26.19 -41.87 -26.87
N PRO A 130 -25.32 -42.14 -27.86
CA PRO A 130 -25.16 -43.50 -28.40
C PRO A 130 -24.82 -44.50 -27.29
N ASN A 131 -25.29 -45.75 -27.40
CA ASN A 131 -25.02 -46.85 -26.46
C ASN A 131 -23.55 -47.38 -26.56
N GLU A 132 -22.59 -46.48 -26.72
CA GLU A 132 -21.17 -46.79 -26.70
C GLU A 132 -20.59 -46.59 -25.29
N PRO A 133 -19.79 -47.54 -24.77
CA PRO A 133 -19.29 -47.49 -23.40
C PRO A 133 -18.43 -46.23 -23.13
N ALA A 134 -17.71 -45.72 -24.12
CA ALA A 134 -16.91 -44.51 -23.99
C ALA A 134 -17.77 -43.25 -23.72
N TYR A 135 -18.92 -43.13 -24.39
CA TYR A 135 -19.84 -42.01 -24.20
C TYR A 135 -20.57 -42.08 -22.85
N LEU A 136 -20.91 -43.28 -22.40
CA LEU A 136 -21.50 -43.47 -21.07
C LEU A 136 -20.52 -43.10 -19.95
N ILE A 137 -19.25 -43.49 -20.08
CA ILE A 137 -18.20 -43.10 -19.13
C ILE A 137 -17.99 -41.59 -19.17
N TRP A 138 -17.94 -40.98 -20.36
CA TRP A 138 -17.81 -39.52 -20.49
C TRP A 138 -18.98 -38.79 -19.85
N GLY A 139 -20.22 -39.18 -20.14
CA GLY A 139 -21.42 -38.56 -19.56
C GLY A 139 -21.44 -38.64 -18.03
N PHE A 140 -21.02 -39.77 -17.46
CA PHE A 140 -20.86 -39.92 -16.02
C PHE A 140 -19.80 -38.97 -15.44
N VAL A 141 -18.62 -38.92 -16.06
CA VAL A 141 -17.53 -38.02 -15.63
C VAL A 141 -17.93 -36.55 -15.78
N ALA A 142 -18.56 -36.17 -16.89
CA ALA A 142 -19.07 -34.84 -17.15
C ALA A 142 -20.10 -34.43 -16.09
N ALA A 143 -21.05 -35.30 -15.75
CA ALA A 143 -22.04 -35.04 -14.70
C ALA A 143 -21.39 -34.78 -13.32
N LEU A 144 -20.38 -35.58 -12.93
CA LEU A 144 -19.63 -35.35 -11.69
C LEU A 144 -18.85 -34.03 -11.71
N LEU A 145 -18.23 -33.70 -12.84
CA LEU A 145 -17.49 -32.44 -13.02
C LEU A 145 -18.44 -31.23 -12.96
N VAL A 146 -19.58 -31.27 -13.66
CA VAL A 146 -20.61 -30.21 -13.59
C VAL A 146 -21.09 -30.02 -12.17
N MET A 147 -21.38 -31.11 -11.44
CA MET A 147 -21.80 -31.04 -10.04
C MET A 147 -20.73 -30.35 -9.18
N GLY A 148 -19.47 -30.78 -9.31
CA GLY A 148 -18.34 -30.21 -8.57
C GLY A 148 -18.08 -28.74 -8.88
N PHE A 149 -18.06 -28.36 -10.17
CA PHE A 149 -17.82 -26.98 -10.58
C PHE A 149 -19.00 -26.07 -10.27
N THR A 150 -20.25 -26.56 -10.35
CA THR A 150 -21.44 -25.80 -9.92
C THR A 150 -21.40 -25.55 -8.42
N ALA A 151 -21.05 -26.55 -7.60
CA ALA A 151 -20.87 -26.37 -6.16
C ALA A 151 -19.75 -25.37 -5.84
N ALA A 152 -18.61 -25.45 -6.55
CA ALA A 152 -17.52 -24.49 -6.41
C ALA A 152 -17.94 -23.08 -6.81
N PHE A 153 -18.64 -22.91 -7.94
CA PHE A 153 -19.13 -21.63 -8.41
C PHE A 153 -20.13 -21.02 -7.42
N ALA A 154 -21.10 -21.80 -6.94
CA ALA A 154 -22.07 -21.37 -5.93
C ALA A 154 -21.40 -20.99 -4.61
N ALA A 155 -20.47 -21.81 -4.10
CA ALA A 155 -19.68 -21.49 -2.91
C ALA A 155 -18.86 -20.21 -3.11
N GLY A 156 -18.29 -20.03 -4.29
CA GLY A 156 -17.59 -18.82 -4.70
C GLY A 156 -18.50 -17.58 -4.68
N ILE A 157 -19.73 -17.69 -5.20
CA ILE A 157 -20.74 -16.61 -5.15
C ILE A 157 -21.09 -16.27 -3.70
N VAL A 158 -21.43 -17.27 -2.88
CA VAL A 158 -21.78 -17.06 -1.48
C VAL A 158 -20.64 -16.39 -0.72
N GLN A 159 -19.40 -16.88 -0.90
CA GLN A 159 -18.22 -16.25 -0.32
C GLN A 159 -17.99 -14.84 -0.83
N HIS A 160 -18.23 -14.57 -2.13
CA HIS A 160 -18.11 -13.23 -2.70
C HIS A 160 -19.12 -12.27 -2.08
N LEU A 161 -20.39 -12.67 -1.98
CA LEU A 161 -21.46 -11.88 -1.35
C LEU A 161 -21.19 -11.63 0.15
N LEU A 162 -20.69 -12.63 0.88
CA LEU A 162 -20.34 -12.49 2.30
C LEU A 162 -19.03 -11.72 2.53
N SER A 163 -18.09 -11.76 1.56
CA SER A 163 -16.78 -11.09 1.66
C SER A 163 -16.85 -9.57 1.62
N GLY A 164 -17.97 -9.00 1.11
CA GLY A 164 -18.24 -7.57 1.09
C GLY A 164 -18.23 -6.89 2.47
N ARG A 165 -18.14 -7.64 3.57
CA ARG A 165 -18.12 -7.12 4.95
C ARG A 165 -16.76 -7.12 5.66
N ARG A 166 -15.67 -7.64 5.09
CA ARG A 166 -14.42 -7.83 5.88
C ARG A 166 -13.14 -7.16 5.39
N VAL A 167 -13.09 -6.63 4.17
CA VAL A 167 -12.04 -5.71 3.73
C VAL A 167 -12.65 -4.85 2.64
N SER A 168 -13.16 -3.66 3.00
CA SER A 168 -13.57 -2.69 1.98
C SER A 168 -12.30 -2.17 1.32
N LEU A 169 -12.06 -2.58 0.07
CA LEU A 169 -10.98 -2.04 -0.74
C LEU A 169 -11.52 -0.77 -1.38
N ILE A 170 -11.13 0.38 -0.82
CA ILE A 170 -11.61 1.68 -1.30
C ILE A 170 -10.59 2.23 -2.29
N GLY A 171 -11.09 2.76 -3.42
CA GLY A 171 -10.24 3.30 -4.49
C GLY A 171 -9.99 2.32 -5.64
N ARG A 172 -8.76 2.30 -6.13
CA ARG A 172 -8.35 1.54 -7.32
C ARG A 172 -8.39 0.04 -7.01
N ARG A 173 -9.12 -0.76 -7.82
CA ARG A 173 -9.34 -2.22 -7.62
C ARG A 173 -8.08 -3.10 -7.62
N VAL A 174 -6.88 -2.53 -7.75
CA VAL A 174 -5.64 -3.28 -7.93
C VAL A 174 -4.60 -2.80 -6.92
N VAL A 175 -4.38 -3.62 -5.90
CA VAL A 175 -3.28 -3.46 -4.94
C VAL A 175 -1.98 -3.88 -5.64
N PRO A 176 -0.99 -2.99 -5.82
CA PRO A 176 0.33 -3.39 -6.30
C PRO A 176 0.95 -4.39 -5.33
N ARG A 177 1.43 -5.53 -5.83
CA ARG A 177 1.95 -6.63 -4.97
C ARG A 177 3.46 -6.65 -4.82
N ALA A 178 4.17 -5.69 -5.42
CA ALA A 178 5.61 -5.51 -5.30
C ALA A 178 6.00 -4.08 -5.65
N GLY A 179 7.14 -3.59 -5.15
CA GLY A 179 7.66 -2.27 -5.51
C GLY A 179 6.71 -1.13 -5.12
N HIS A 180 6.04 -1.28 -3.98
CA HIS A 180 5.12 -0.28 -3.42
C HIS A 180 5.51 0.04 -1.98
N VAL A 181 5.07 1.19 -1.49
CA VAL A 181 5.16 1.55 -0.07
C VAL A 181 3.80 1.27 0.58
N VAL A 182 3.82 0.63 1.75
CA VAL A 182 2.62 0.44 2.57
C VAL A 182 2.54 1.61 3.54
N VAL A 183 1.46 2.39 3.50
CA VAL A 183 1.23 3.51 4.42
C VAL A 183 0.08 3.15 5.35
N VAL A 184 0.36 3.10 6.65
CA VAL A 184 -0.61 2.76 7.69
C VAL A 184 -1.10 4.03 8.37
N GLY A 185 -2.43 4.17 8.49
CA GLY A 185 -3.09 5.36 8.96
C GLY A 185 -3.21 6.38 7.84
N MET A 186 -4.39 6.53 7.25
CA MET A 186 -4.69 7.48 6.18
C MET A 186 -5.16 8.83 6.74
N GLY A 187 -4.56 9.30 7.85
CA GLY A 187 -4.80 10.63 8.38
C GLY A 187 -4.12 11.72 7.55
N GLN A 188 -3.92 12.91 8.14
CA GLN A 188 -3.26 14.03 7.44
C GLN A 188 -1.84 13.70 6.95
N VAL A 189 -1.03 13.01 7.77
CA VAL A 189 0.35 12.61 7.39
C VAL A 189 0.32 11.48 6.36
N GLY A 190 -0.43 10.40 6.61
CA GLY A 190 -0.48 9.25 5.71
C GLY A 190 -1.06 9.55 4.33
N LEU A 191 -2.12 10.37 4.25
CA LEU A 191 -2.68 10.77 2.95
C LEU A 191 -1.67 11.61 2.15
N ARG A 192 -0.96 12.53 2.81
CA ARG A 192 0.07 13.35 2.17
C ARG A 192 1.27 12.52 1.73
N LEU A 193 1.72 11.55 2.55
CA LEU A 193 2.74 10.56 2.14
C LEU A 193 2.33 9.82 0.87
N ALA A 194 1.09 9.33 0.83
CA ALA A 194 0.57 8.62 -0.33
C ALA A 194 0.51 9.49 -1.60
N GLN A 195 0.30 10.80 -1.44
CA GLN A 195 0.38 11.76 -2.54
C GLN A 195 1.82 11.96 -3.02
N GLU A 196 2.78 12.18 -2.12
CA GLU A 196 4.18 12.41 -2.48
C GLU A 196 4.81 11.18 -3.13
N PHE A 197 4.60 9.99 -2.58
CA PHE A 197 5.07 8.75 -3.22
C PHE A 197 4.48 8.57 -4.63
N ARG A 198 3.20 8.92 -4.83
CA ARG A 198 2.58 8.84 -6.15
C ARG A 198 3.17 9.85 -7.13
N ALA A 199 3.47 11.06 -6.65
CA ALA A 199 4.13 12.10 -7.44
C ALA A 199 5.58 11.71 -7.81
N LEU A 200 6.28 10.96 -6.96
CA LEU A 200 7.54 10.28 -7.26
C LEU A 200 7.39 9.06 -8.20
N GLY A 201 6.17 8.74 -8.64
CA GLY A 201 5.88 7.58 -9.49
C GLY A 201 5.94 6.22 -8.77
N ILE A 202 6.05 6.23 -7.44
CA ILE A 202 6.11 5.05 -6.59
C ILE A 202 4.69 4.57 -6.32
N ALA A 203 4.48 3.24 -6.36
CA ALA A 203 3.18 2.66 -6.05
C ALA A 203 2.93 2.70 -4.53
N VAL A 204 1.68 2.92 -4.11
CA VAL A 204 1.32 3.04 -2.68
C VAL A 204 0.11 2.17 -2.38
N VAL A 205 0.08 1.60 -1.18
CA VAL A 205 -1.08 0.92 -0.59
C VAL A 205 -1.34 1.53 0.77
N GLY A 206 -2.54 2.09 0.96
CA GLY A 206 -2.99 2.58 2.26
C GLY A 206 -3.58 1.45 3.10
N ILE A 207 -3.43 1.54 4.42
CA ILE A 207 -4.21 0.77 5.39
C ILE A 207 -4.85 1.76 6.36
N GLU A 208 -6.17 1.67 6.54
CA GLU A 208 -6.91 2.53 7.47
C GLU A 208 -7.81 1.66 8.35
N ARG A 209 -7.81 1.91 9.66
CA ARG A 209 -8.62 1.16 10.62
C ARG A 209 -10.07 1.61 10.56
N ASP A 210 -10.32 2.93 10.47
CA ASP A 210 -11.67 3.47 10.45
C ASP A 210 -12.27 3.48 9.02
N HIS A 211 -13.28 2.64 8.82
CA HIS A 211 -14.04 2.54 7.57
C HIS A 211 -14.84 3.81 7.19
N GLN A 212 -15.08 4.74 8.12
CA GLN A 212 -15.79 6.00 7.86
C GLN A 212 -14.85 7.21 7.79
N ALA A 213 -13.53 7.00 7.82
CA ALA A 213 -12.58 8.09 7.78
C ALA A 213 -12.79 8.97 6.51
N PRO A 214 -12.94 10.30 6.64
CA PRO A 214 -13.16 11.20 5.51
C PRO A 214 -12.04 11.13 4.45
N SER A 215 -10.83 10.81 4.90
CA SER A 215 -9.66 10.63 4.03
C SER A 215 -9.78 9.48 3.05
N LEU A 216 -10.67 8.51 3.28
CA LEU A 216 -10.95 7.41 2.35
C LEU A 216 -11.60 7.91 1.06
N VAL A 217 -12.42 8.95 1.14
CA VAL A 217 -13.01 9.61 -0.04
C VAL A 217 -11.91 10.24 -0.88
N ILE A 218 -11.02 11.01 -0.23
CA ILE A 218 -9.90 11.65 -0.91
C ILE A 218 -8.94 10.61 -1.51
N ALA A 219 -8.64 9.54 -0.77
CA ALA A 219 -7.80 8.45 -1.27
C ALA A 219 -8.42 7.76 -2.50
N ARG A 220 -9.74 7.60 -2.51
CA ARG A 220 -10.50 7.06 -3.64
C ARG A 220 -10.39 7.95 -4.87
N ASP A 221 -10.58 9.27 -4.72
CA ASP A 221 -10.51 10.24 -5.81
C ASP A 221 -9.09 10.30 -6.41
N LEU A 222 -8.08 10.16 -5.56
CA LEU A 222 -6.68 10.08 -5.96
C LEU A 222 -6.25 8.70 -6.47
N SER A 223 -7.20 7.76 -6.60
CA SER A 223 -6.96 6.39 -7.07
C SER A 223 -5.89 5.63 -6.27
N ILE A 224 -5.78 5.93 -4.97
CA ILE A 224 -4.92 5.21 -4.02
C ILE A 224 -5.71 4.00 -3.50
N PRO A 225 -5.18 2.76 -3.62
CA PRO A 225 -5.83 1.59 -3.03
C PRO A 225 -5.67 1.64 -1.51
N VAL A 226 -6.77 1.65 -0.77
CA VAL A 226 -6.77 1.59 0.69
C VAL A 226 -7.47 0.32 1.17
N LEU A 227 -6.79 -0.40 2.05
CA LEU A 227 -7.33 -1.56 2.73
C LEU A 227 -7.91 -1.13 4.08
N VAL A 228 -9.21 -1.35 4.27
CA VAL A 228 -9.85 -1.05 5.56
C VAL A 228 -9.68 -2.23 6.52
N GLY A 229 -9.05 -1.98 7.66
CA GLY A 229 -8.82 -2.97 8.73
C GLY A 229 -7.63 -2.63 9.63
N ASP A 230 -7.43 -3.44 10.67
CA ASP A 230 -6.36 -3.22 11.63
C ASP A 230 -4.98 -3.65 11.07
N ALA A 231 -4.06 -2.70 11.01
CA ALA A 231 -2.70 -2.89 10.49
C ALA A 231 -1.79 -3.67 11.44
N ALA A 232 -2.10 -3.77 12.74
CA ALA A 232 -1.38 -4.66 13.66
C ALA A 232 -1.65 -6.14 13.34
N SER A 233 -2.70 -6.46 12.58
CA SER A 233 -2.95 -7.82 12.14
C SER A 233 -1.94 -8.27 11.08
N ARG A 234 -1.17 -9.32 11.39
CA ARG A 234 -0.29 -9.99 10.42
C ARG A 234 -1.01 -10.42 9.13
N ARG A 235 -2.29 -10.76 9.22
CA ARG A 235 -3.12 -11.09 8.04
C ARG A 235 -3.31 -9.87 7.14
N MET A 236 -3.51 -8.70 7.73
CA MET A 236 -3.70 -7.44 7.01
C MET A 236 -2.42 -7.01 6.30
N LEU A 237 -1.27 -7.06 6.99
CA LEU A 237 0.04 -6.74 6.40
C LEU A 237 0.40 -7.69 5.25
N ARG A 238 0.10 -8.98 5.37
CA ARG A 238 0.27 -9.93 4.26
C ARG A 238 -0.64 -9.60 3.08
N ARG A 239 -1.90 -9.21 3.33
CA ARG A 239 -2.84 -8.78 2.28
C ARG A 239 -2.39 -7.51 1.57
N ALA A 240 -1.78 -6.58 2.32
CA ALA A 240 -1.14 -5.38 1.76
C ALA A 240 0.07 -5.71 0.88
N GLY A 241 0.59 -6.95 0.92
CA GLY A 241 1.76 -7.33 0.13
C GLY A 241 3.08 -6.93 0.77
N LEU A 242 3.11 -6.73 2.09
CA LEU A 242 4.26 -6.20 2.84
C LEU A 242 5.58 -6.90 2.49
N SER A 243 5.63 -8.23 2.37
CA SER A 243 6.86 -8.99 2.09
C SER A 243 7.57 -8.63 0.77
N ARG A 244 6.92 -7.85 -0.11
CA ARG A 244 7.49 -7.36 -1.37
C ARG A 244 7.40 -5.84 -1.51
N ALA A 245 7.03 -5.16 -0.42
CA ALA A 245 7.03 -3.71 -0.34
C ALA A 245 8.48 -3.18 -0.32
N ILE A 246 8.63 -1.90 -0.64
CA ILE A 246 9.88 -1.16 -0.54
C ILE A 246 10.12 -0.79 0.92
N ALA A 247 9.07 -0.31 1.58
CA ALA A 247 9.03 0.04 2.99
C ALA A 247 7.59 0.01 3.50
N VAL A 248 7.44 0.04 4.82
CA VAL A 248 6.17 0.32 5.50
C VAL A 248 6.33 1.55 6.38
N VAL A 249 5.34 2.43 6.32
CA VAL A 249 5.30 3.65 7.11
C VAL A 249 4.10 3.59 8.05
N ALA A 250 4.35 3.56 9.36
CA ALA A 250 3.33 3.65 10.39
C ALA A 250 3.08 5.11 10.75
N ALA A 251 2.03 5.70 10.17
CA ALA A 251 1.69 7.11 10.26
C ALA A 251 0.32 7.37 10.94
N GLY A 252 -0.13 6.44 11.79
CA GLY A 252 -1.31 6.59 12.63
C GLY A 252 -1.17 7.74 13.62
N SER A 253 -2.30 8.17 14.18
CA SER A 253 -2.34 9.21 15.23
C SER A 253 -1.82 8.70 16.57
N GLU A 254 -2.07 7.43 16.88
CA GLU A 254 -1.68 6.80 18.14
C GLU A 254 -0.30 6.12 18.01
N GLU A 255 0.63 6.54 18.86
CA GLU A 255 2.01 6.06 18.82
C GLU A 255 2.13 4.57 19.16
N ARG A 256 1.36 4.12 20.15
CA ARG A 256 1.28 2.71 20.55
C ARG A 256 0.82 1.81 19.41
N ASP A 257 -0.13 2.27 18.61
CA ASP A 257 -0.57 1.56 17.41
C ASP A 257 0.54 1.51 16.36
N ASN A 258 1.28 2.61 16.16
CA ASN A 258 2.40 2.65 15.23
C ASN A 258 3.51 1.65 15.62
N ILE A 259 3.84 1.55 16.91
CA ILE A 259 4.79 0.55 17.44
C ILE A 259 4.25 -0.88 17.21
N ALA A 260 2.98 -1.15 17.53
CA ALA A 260 2.38 -2.47 17.33
C ALA A 260 2.39 -2.91 15.86
N VAL A 261 2.12 -1.97 14.94
CA VAL A 261 2.23 -2.17 13.49
C VAL A 261 3.66 -2.50 13.10
N ALA A 262 4.63 -1.77 13.63
CA ALA A 262 6.04 -1.93 13.32
C ALA A 262 6.58 -3.31 13.78
N ILE A 263 6.25 -3.73 15.00
CA ILE A 263 6.56 -5.09 15.50
C ILE A 263 5.92 -6.15 14.60
N SER A 264 4.65 -5.96 14.24
CA SER A 264 3.93 -6.88 13.37
C SER A 264 4.51 -6.95 11.96
N ALA A 265 5.02 -5.83 11.45
CA ALA A 265 5.68 -5.74 10.16
C ALA A 265 7.01 -6.50 10.16
N ILE A 266 7.86 -6.31 11.17
CA ILE A 266 9.12 -7.04 11.34
C ILE A 266 8.86 -8.54 11.42
N ALA A 267 7.82 -8.95 12.17
CA ALA A 267 7.45 -10.36 12.29
C ALA A 267 6.94 -10.99 10.97
N VAL A 268 6.42 -10.18 10.04
CA VAL A 268 5.90 -10.67 8.73
C VAL A 268 6.96 -10.57 7.63
N ALA A 269 7.81 -9.55 7.67
CA ALA A 269 8.78 -9.21 6.65
C ALA A 269 10.00 -8.52 7.29
N PRO A 270 10.94 -9.29 7.88
CA PRO A 270 12.06 -8.74 8.67
C PRO A 270 13.05 -7.90 7.84
N ASN A 271 13.06 -8.07 6.52
CA ASN A 271 13.96 -7.35 5.61
C ASN A 271 13.33 -6.08 5.02
N VAL A 272 12.09 -5.73 5.39
CA VAL A 272 11.41 -4.54 4.87
C VAL A 272 11.64 -3.39 5.85
N PRO A 273 12.22 -2.26 5.39
CA PRO A 273 12.37 -1.06 6.19
C PRO A 273 11.04 -0.61 6.79
N VAL A 274 11.08 -0.29 8.08
CA VAL A 274 9.94 0.23 8.82
C VAL A 274 10.25 1.67 9.22
N VAL A 275 9.34 2.58 8.89
CA VAL A 275 9.41 3.98 9.32
C VAL A 275 8.22 4.26 10.23
N ILE A 276 8.48 4.78 11.42
CA ILE A 276 7.49 5.02 12.46
C ILE A 276 7.38 6.53 12.64
N ARG A 277 6.14 7.02 12.57
CA ARG A 277 5.81 8.37 13.01
C ARG A 277 5.74 8.40 14.53
N ALA A 278 6.60 9.20 15.16
CA ALA A 278 6.57 9.52 16.57
C ALA A 278 5.83 10.83 16.83
N GLY A 279 5.15 10.89 17.99
CA GLY A 279 4.74 12.13 18.63
C GLY A 279 5.73 12.51 19.74
N ALA A 280 5.32 13.46 20.59
CA ALA A 280 6.15 13.99 21.67
C ALA A 280 6.17 13.10 22.93
N ASP A 281 5.90 11.80 22.81
CA ASP A 281 5.73 10.90 23.94
C ASP A 281 7.00 10.05 24.17
N ASP A 282 7.41 9.89 25.44
CA ASP A 282 8.67 9.24 25.84
C ASP A 282 8.70 7.72 25.52
N ALA A 283 7.55 7.16 25.14
CA ALA A 283 7.39 5.73 24.86
C ALA A 283 8.29 5.25 23.71
N ILE A 284 8.59 6.11 22.74
CA ILE A 284 9.43 5.75 21.61
C ILE A 284 10.93 5.74 21.96
N ASP A 285 11.41 6.61 22.84
CA ASP A 285 12.84 6.62 23.22
C ASP A 285 13.21 5.35 23.99
N GLU A 286 12.35 4.94 24.93
CA GLU A 286 12.53 3.69 25.68
C GLU A 286 12.42 2.47 24.75
N THR A 287 11.47 2.49 23.82
CA THR A 287 11.22 1.37 22.89
C THR A 287 12.28 1.27 21.78
N ARG A 288 12.87 2.39 21.34
CA ARG A 288 13.98 2.44 20.36
C ARG A 288 15.26 1.81 20.92
N SER A 289 15.50 1.97 22.22
CA SER A 289 16.63 1.36 22.91
C SER A 289 16.47 -0.17 23.06
N LEU A 290 15.24 -0.64 23.26
CA LEU A 290 14.93 -2.06 23.52
C LEU A 290 14.72 -2.88 22.25
N PHE A 291 14.21 -2.26 21.19
CA PHE A 291 13.93 -2.94 19.93
C PHE A 291 14.38 -2.06 18.76
N HIS A 292 15.17 -2.63 17.85
CA HIS A 292 15.54 -1.95 16.60
C HIS A 292 14.32 -1.94 15.65
N ILE A 293 13.28 -1.16 15.97
CA ILE A 293 11.97 -1.20 15.27
C ILE A 293 11.96 -0.41 13.94
N GLY A 294 13.11 0.09 13.50
CA GLY A 294 13.26 0.85 12.26
C GLY A 294 13.53 2.33 12.49
N ALA A 295 13.34 3.14 11.45
CA ALA A 295 13.56 4.58 11.50
C ALA A 295 12.39 5.26 12.20
N VAL A 296 12.68 6.15 13.14
CA VAL A 296 11.69 6.90 13.90
C VAL A 296 11.78 8.37 13.49
N VAL A 297 10.65 8.95 13.10
CA VAL A 297 10.57 10.37 12.72
C VAL A 297 9.61 11.09 13.66
N ASP A 298 10.16 11.98 14.49
CA ASP A 298 9.39 12.85 15.37
C ASP A 298 8.83 14.05 14.58
N VAL A 299 7.52 14.00 14.34
CA VAL A 299 6.81 15.07 13.61
C VAL A 299 6.69 16.33 14.46
N ASN A 300 6.56 16.19 15.77
CA ASN A 300 6.35 17.32 16.67
C ASN A 300 7.64 18.09 16.88
N GLY A 301 8.76 17.40 17.13
CA GLY A 301 10.09 18.01 17.21
C GLY A 301 10.48 18.74 15.92
N LEU A 302 10.32 18.10 14.75
CA LEU A 302 10.58 18.75 13.46
C LEU A 302 9.73 20.02 13.28
N THR A 303 8.46 19.96 13.65
CA THR A 303 7.55 21.12 13.56
C THR A 303 7.93 22.22 14.55
N ALA A 304 8.30 21.86 15.79
CA ALA A 304 8.70 22.81 16.81
C ALA A 304 9.98 23.54 16.40
N ALA A 305 11.01 22.82 15.93
CA ALA A 305 12.24 23.41 15.43
C ALA A 305 11.99 24.35 14.23
N PHE A 306 11.10 23.95 13.31
CA PHE A 306 10.69 24.82 12.20
C PHE A 306 10.08 26.13 12.70
N VAL A 307 9.11 26.04 13.62
CA VAL A 307 8.35 27.19 14.12
C VAL A 307 9.24 28.11 14.94
N VAL A 308 10.10 27.57 15.81
CA VAL A 308 11.06 28.35 16.59
C VAL A 308 11.98 29.13 15.66
N GLN A 309 12.55 28.48 14.64
CA GLN A 309 13.41 29.17 13.68
C GLN A 309 12.65 30.25 12.90
N ALA A 310 11.43 29.96 12.44
CA ALA A 310 10.60 30.94 11.76
C ALA A 310 10.25 32.15 12.65
N MET A 311 10.09 31.96 13.96
CA MET A 311 9.89 33.04 14.93
C MET A 311 11.14 33.89 15.16
N LEU A 312 12.33 33.33 14.94
CA LEU A 312 13.60 34.06 15.03
C LEU A 312 13.86 34.97 13.81
N GLY A 313 13.01 34.91 12.80
CA GLY A 313 13.05 35.81 11.64
C GLY A 313 13.41 35.12 10.32
N ASP A 314 13.94 33.89 10.38
CA ASP A 314 14.34 33.12 9.21
C ASP A 314 13.40 31.94 9.01
N ILE A 315 12.66 31.93 7.90
CA ILE A 315 11.80 30.78 7.56
C ILE A 315 12.72 29.67 7.04
N PRO A 316 12.88 28.55 7.77
CA PRO A 316 13.80 27.51 7.34
C PRO A 316 13.28 26.85 6.07
N TYR A 317 14.19 26.55 5.16
CA TYR A 317 13.90 25.76 3.98
C TYR A 317 13.54 24.34 4.40
N ALA A 318 14.32 23.70 5.26
CA ALA A 318 14.06 22.34 5.76
C ALA A 318 14.47 22.17 7.23
N VAL A 319 13.90 21.15 7.88
CA VAL A 319 14.36 20.67 9.20
C VAL A 319 14.72 19.20 9.05
N ILE A 320 15.89 18.84 9.54
CA ILE A 320 16.43 17.47 9.44
C ILE A 320 16.91 16.99 10.81
N LEU A 321 16.94 15.68 10.98
CA LEU A 321 17.49 15.03 12.17
C LEU A 321 18.93 14.59 11.89
N GLU A 322 19.87 15.02 12.71
CA GLU A 322 21.25 14.56 12.72
C GLU A 322 21.60 14.00 14.11
N GLY A 323 21.74 12.68 14.21
CA GLY A 323 21.88 12.01 15.50
C GLY A 323 20.65 12.27 16.39
N GLU A 324 20.87 12.97 17.50
CA GLU A 324 19.82 13.41 18.44
C GLU A 324 19.49 14.90 18.30
N SER A 325 20.06 15.61 17.32
CA SER A 325 19.85 17.05 17.12
C SER A 325 18.99 17.34 15.91
N LEU A 326 18.11 18.33 16.04
CA LEU A 326 17.32 18.89 14.95
C LEU A 326 18.05 20.10 14.38
N LEU A 327 18.33 20.05 13.08
CA LEU A 327 18.98 21.13 12.36
C LEU A 327 17.98 21.81 11.43
N THR A 328 17.99 23.13 11.43
CA THR A 328 17.24 23.94 10.47
C THR A 328 18.18 24.43 9.38
N LEU A 329 17.75 24.33 8.13
CA LEU A 329 18.56 24.64 6.95
C LEU A 329 17.91 25.75 6.13
N ASP A 330 18.73 26.60 5.52
CA ASP A 330 18.29 27.52 4.46
C ASP A 330 18.21 26.83 3.08
N ASP A 331 17.83 27.59 2.05
CA ASP A 331 17.70 27.12 0.67
C ASP A 331 19.04 26.85 -0.03
N THR A 332 20.16 27.29 0.57
CA THR A 332 21.53 26.99 0.14
C THR A 332 22.12 25.75 0.83
N GLY A 333 21.39 25.22 1.83
CA GLY A 333 21.78 24.08 2.65
C GLY A 333 22.68 24.45 3.83
N MET A 334 22.83 25.73 4.19
CA MET A 334 23.55 26.12 5.40
C MET A 334 22.67 25.92 6.64
N THR A 335 23.28 25.41 7.72
CA THR A 335 22.61 25.29 9.01
C THR A 335 22.38 26.66 9.63
N LEU A 336 21.11 27.00 9.88
CA LEU A 336 20.69 28.23 10.56
C LEU A 336 20.74 28.07 12.07
N SER A 337 20.26 26.95 12.60
CA SER A 337 20.29 26.63 14.02
C SER A 337 20.29 25.14 14.30
N SER A 338 20.76 24.77 15.49
CA SER A 338 20.71 23.41 16.04
C SER A 338 19.95 23.42 17.36
N SER A 339 18.95 22.55 17.48
CA SER A 339 18.22 22.30 18.73
C SER A 339 18.39 20.84 19.15
N PRO A 340 18.41 20.52 20.45
CA PRO A 340 18.22 19.14 20.90
C PRO A 340 16.90 18.59 20.35
N GLY A 341 16.91 17.32 19.93
CA GLY A 341 15.77 16.62 19.34
C GLY A 341 14.72 16.16 20.33
N SER A 342 15.10 16.03 21.61
CA SER A 342 14.17 15.87 22.73
C SER A 342 14.02 17.21 23.48
N PRO A 343 12.80 17.60 23.90
CA PRO A 343 12.63 18.80 24.70
C PRO A 343 13.43 18.66 26.00
N MET A 344 14.37 19.57 26.24
CA MET A 344 14.99 19.69 27.55
C MET A 344 13.88 19.96 28.56
N ARG A 345 13.60 18.98 29.43
CA ARG A 345 12.69 19.19 30.56
C ARG A 345 13.28 20.33 31.38
N CYS A 346 12.58 21.46 31.41
CA CYS A 346 12.85 22.51 32.37
C CYS A 346 12.83 21.87 33.77
N THR A 347 13.97 21.90 34.46
CA THR A 347 14.11 21.42 35.86
C THR A 347 13.51 22.43 36.85
N CYS A 348 12.41 23.08 36.48
CA CYS A 348 11.71 24.08 37.28
C CYS A 348 10.76 23.42 38.26
#